data_AF-A0A520GSC0-F1
#
_entry.id   AF-A0A520GSC0-F1
#
_cell.length_a   1.000
_cell.length_b   1.000
_cell.length_c   1.000
_cell.angle_alpha   90.00
_cell.angle_beta   90.00
_cell.angle_gamma   90.00
#
_symmetry.space_group_name_H-M   'P 1'
#
loop_
_entity.id
_entity.type
_entity.pdbx_description
1 polymer ?
#
loop_
_entity_poly.entity_id
_entity_poly.type
_entity_poly.pdbx_seq_one_letter_code
_entity_poly.pdbx_strand_id
1 'polypeptide(L)'
;HNEIPQAASAHDTFWDFISLVPESTHMIMWLMSDRAIPRSYRMMEGFGVHTFRLINDAGEACFVKFHWKPLLGVHSVAWDEAQLISGRDPDFHRRDLWDSIEAGAFPEWELGLQIVPEADEHKFEFDLLDPTKIIPEELVPVQRVGKLTLNRNPDNFFAETEQVAFHVGHVVPGIDFTNDPLLQGRLFSYTDTQLIRLGGPNFHEIPINRSVNPIHNNQRDGFSRQQINKGRVSYHPNSLGGGCPFQAKMSEGGFTSHAERIDAKKIRERSESFFDHFSQATLFFNSQSVPEKDHIVQALSFELGKVETIAIRKRMLRNLTFVDKGLAAQVAYNLG
;
A
#
# COMPACT_ATOMS: atom_id res chain seq x y z
N HIS A 1 -28.78 3.75 5.06
CA HIS A 1 -27.52 3.15 5.52
C HIS A 1 -27.72 2.60 6.91
N ASN A 2 -27.50 1.31 7.11
CA ASN A 2 -27.67 0.55 8.35
C ASN A 2 -26.35 -0.12 8.80
N GLU A 3 -25.20 0.33 8.27
CA GLU A 3 -23.87 -0.22 8.58
C GLU A 3 -23.72 -1.72 8.30
N ILE A 4 -24.35 -2.21 7.23
CA ILE A 4 -24.28 -3.59 6.77
C ILE A 4 -23.91 -3.60 5.28
N PRO A 5 -23.04 -4.53 4.83
CA PRO A 5 -22.34 -5.57 5.61
C PRO A 5 -21.01 -5.10 6.20
N GLN A 6 -20.56 -5.78 7.26
CA GLN A 6 -19.23 -5.57 7.85
C GLN A 6 -18.17 -6.33 7.06
N ALA A 7 -17.04 -5.67 6.77
CA ALA A 7 -15.83 -6.28 6.19
C ALA A 7 -16.07 -7.14 4.93
N ALA A 8 -16.99 -6.72 4.06
CA ALA A 8 -17.30 -7.42 2.81
C ALA A 8 -17.57 -6.42 1.68
N SER A 9 -17.16 -6.76 0.45
CA SER A 9 -17.48 -6.02 -0.77
C SER A 9 -18.80 -6.45 -1.42
N ALA A 10 -19.41 -7.54 -0.96
CA ALA A 10 -20.56 -8.19 -1.58
C ALA A 10 -21.88 -7.46 -1.33
N HIS A 11 -21.98 -6.20 -1.77
CA HIS A 11 -23.14 -5.34 -1.62
C HIS A 11 -23.22 -4.27 -2.73
N ASP A 12 -24.42 -3.72 -2.93
CA ASP A 12 -24.72 -2.81 -4.04
C ASP A 12 -23.79 -1.60 -4.12
N THR A 13 -23.52 -0.91 -3.02
CA THR A 13 -22.77 0.34 -3.07
C THR A 13 -21.30 0.17 -3.48
N PHE A 14 -20.66 -0.95 -3.12
CA PHE A 14 -19.32 -1.26 -3.59
C PHE A 14 -19.34 -1.49 -5.10
N TRP A 15 -20.17 -2.43 -5.56
CA TRP A 15 -20.22 -2.79 -6.97
C TRP A 15 -20.80 -1.70 -7.87
N ASP A 16 -21.63 -0.79 -7.37
CA ASP A 16 -22.06 0.40 -8.11
C ASP A 16 -20.86 1.29 -8.44
N PHE A 17 -20.05 1.63 -7.42
CA PHE A 17 -18.83 2.43 -7.58
C PHE A 17 -17.87 1.75 -8.57
N ILE A 18 -17.55 0.48 -8.34
CA ILE A 18 -16.64 -0.28 -9.22
C ILE A 18 -17.15 -0.33 -10.66
N SER A 19 -18.47 -0.46 -10.87
CA SER A 19 -19.04 -0.49 -12.22
C SER A 19 -18.95 0.84 -12.98
N LEU A 20 -18.83 1.96 -12.25
CA LEU A 20 -18.74 3.31 -12.79
C LEU A 20 -17.30 3.83 -12.89
N VAL A 21 -16.35 3.20 -12.19
CA VAL A 21 -14.96 3.62 -12.10
C VAL A 21 -14.06 2.52 -12.67
N PRO A 22 -13.92 2.44 -14.02
CA PRO A 22 -13.18 1.36 -14.67
C PRO A 22 -11.70 1.30 -14.27
N GLU A 23 -11.09 2.39 -13.78
CA GLU A 23 -9.71 2.38 -13.26
C GLU A 23 -9.49 1.36 -12.12
N SER A 24 -10.57 0.93 -11.44
CA SER A 24 -10.54 -0.11 -10.40
C SER A 24 -10.43 -1.54 -10.94
N THR A 25 -10.64 -1.77 -12.24
CA THR A 25 -10.81 -3.11 -12.81
C THR A 25 -9.62 -4.03 -12.55
N HIS A 26 -8.39 -3.53 -12.67
CA HIS A 26 -7.21 -4.33 -12.37
C HIS A 26 -7.17 -4.76 -10.90
N MET A 27 -7.42 -3.84 -9.96
CA MET A 27 -7.47 -4.17 -8.53
C MET A 27 -8.58 -5.18 -8.20
N ILE A 28 -9.71 -5.13 -8.91
CA ILE A 28 -10.79 -6.11 -8.74
C ILE A 28 -10.38 -7.51 -9.15
N MET A 29 -9.52 -7.67 -10.18
CA MET A 29 -9.00 -8.99 -10.51
C MET A 29 -8.14 -9.57 -9.38
N TRP A 30 -7.34 -8.73 -8.71
CA TRP A 30 -6.59 -9.14 -7.52
C TRP A 30 -7.52 -9.47 -6.34
N LEU A 31 -8.49 -8.60 -6.05
CA LEU A 31 -9.43 -8.76 -4.94
C LEU A 31 -10.30 -10.02 -5.08
N MET A 32 -10.71 -10.36 -6.30
CA MET A 32 -11.53 -11.54 -6.58
C MET A 32 -10.70 -12.81 -6.73
N SER A 33 -9.37 -12.71 -6.73
CA SER A 33 -8.49 -13.87 -6.71
C SER A 33 -8.20 -14.35 -5.30
N ASP A 34 -7.62 -15.53 -5.18
CA ASP A 34 -7.19 -16.11 -3.91
C ASP A 34 -6.17 -15.23 -3.17
N ARG A 35 -5.53 -14.26 -3.83
CA ARG A 35 -4.64 -13.27 -3.20
C ARG A 35 -5.31 -12.48 -2.07
N ALA A 36 -6.64 -12.31 -2.11
CA ALA A 36 -7.40 -11.59 -1.09
C ALA A 36 -7.77 -12.43 0.14
N ILE A 37 -7.55 -13.75 0.09
CA ILE A 37 -7.83 -14.70 1.17
C ILE A 37 -6.57 -15.51 1.51
N PRO A 38 -5.50 -14.84 1.97
CA PRO A 38 -4.22 -15.50 2.23
C PRO A 38 -4.34 -16.53 3.35
N ARG A 39 -3.56 -17.61 3.25
CA ARG A 39 -3.52 -18.65 4.30
C ARG A 39 -2.92 -18.14 5.60
N SER A 40 -1.99 -17.19 5.50
CA SER A 40 -1.29 -16.56 6.61
C SER A 40 -0.66 -15.27 6.11
N TYR A 41 -0.48 -14.26 6.97
CA TYR A 41 0.34 -13.09 6.65
C TYR A 41 1.75 -13.50 6.19
N ARG A 42 2.30 -14.60 6.74
CA ARG A 42 3.64 -15.12 6.45
C ARG A 42 3.77 -15.71 5.03
N MET A 43 2.65 -15.88 4.34
CA MET A 43 2.53 -16.55 3.04
C MET A 43 1.88 -15.64 1.98
N MET A 44 2.10 -14.32 2.10
CA MET A 44 1.67 -13.34 1.10
C MET A 44 2.80 -12.39 0.74
N GLU A 45 2.76 -11.86 -0.48
CA GLU A 45 3.66 -10.80 -0.92
C GLU A 45 3.25 -9.46 -0.30
N GLY A 46 4.21 -8.54 -0.25
CA GLY A 46 3.97 -7.14 0.07
C GLY A 46 4.48 -6.23 -1.04
N PHE A 47 3.80 -5.11 -1.28
CA PHE A 47 4.15 -4.17 -2.34
C PHE A 47 4.11 -2.74 -1.84
N GLY A 48 5.06 -1.92 -2.27
CA GLY A 48 5.01 -0.47 -2.07
C GLY A 48 3.93 0.22 -2.90
N VAL A 49 3.43 -0.46 -3.94
CA VAL A 49 2.45 -0.01 -4.95
C VAL A 49 2.95 1.16 -5.78
N HIS A 50 3.25 2.29 -5.16
CA HIS A 50 3.70 3.51 -5.82
C HIS A 50 5.12 3.37 -6.37
N THR A 51 5.40 4.15 -7.39
CA THR A 51 6.78 4.39 -7.83
C THR A 51 7.39 5.45 -6.93
N PHE A 52 8.52 5.16 -6.32
CA PHE A 52 9.34 6.09 -5.54
C PHE A 52 10.62 6.42 -6.32
N ARG A 53 11.47 7.26 -5.77
CA ARG A 53 12.84 7.49 -6.25
C ARG A 53 13.87 6.94 -5.28
N LEU A 54 14.94 6.36 -5.80
CA LEU A 54 16.21 6.21 -5.10
C LEU A 54 17.18 7.28 -5.63
N ILE A 55 17.89 7.93 -4.73
CA ILE A 55 18.85 9.00 -5.04
C ILE A 55 20.22 8.58 -4.49
N ASN A 56 21.23 8.55 -5.34
CA ASN A 56 22.59 8.24 -4.93
C ASN A 56 23.36 9.47 -4.43
N ASP A 57 24.59 9.28 -3.94
CA ASP A 57 25.45 10.36 -3.42
C ASP A 57 25.85 11.40 -4.48
N ALA A 58 25.74 11.07 -5.77
CA ALA A 58 25.97 11.99 -6.88
C ALA A 58 24.71 12.82 -7.25
N GLY A 59 23.57 12.56 -6.60
CA GLY A 59 22.30 13.20 -6.89
C GLY A 59 21.56 12.62 -8.09
N GLU A 60 22.00 11.47 -8.61
CA GLU A 60 21.32 10.77 -9.70
C GLU A 60 20.12 10.00 -9.14
N ALA A 61 18.98 10.11 -9.82
CA ALA A 61 17.74 9.45 -9.42
C ALA A 61 17.40 8.27 -10.34
N CYS A 62 16.80 7.23 -9.77
CA CYS A 62 16.10 6.19 -10.51
C CYS A 62 14.74 5.91 -9.88
N PHE A 63 13.79 5.44 -10.67
CA PHE A 63 12.48 5.01 -10.19
C PHE A 63 12.58 3.63 -9.53
N VAL A 64 11.82 3.42 -8.46
CA VAL A 64 11.78 2.15 -7.75
C VAL A 64 10.35 1.73 -7.38
N LYS A 65 10.03 0.44 -7.55
CA LYS A 65 8.90 -0.24 -6.88
C LYS A 65 9.46 -1.22 -5.85
N PHE A 66 8.92 -1.18 -4.63
CA PHE A 66 9.33 -2.07 -3.53
C PHE A 66 8.49 -3.34 -3.47
N HIS A 67 9.13 -4.47 -3.23
CA HIS A 67 8.53 -5.79 -3.13
C HIS A 67 9.00 -6.51 -1.86
N TRP A 68 8.11 -7.21 -1.18
CA TRP A 68 8.42 -8.19 -0.16
C TRP A 68 8.00 -9.56 -0.68
N LYS A 69 8.94 -10.49 -0.80
CA LYS A 69 8.62 -11.86 -1.24
C LYS A 69 8.78 -12.83 -0.06
N PRO A 70 7.72 -13.56 0.32
CA PRO A 70 7.75 -14.44 1.49
C PRO A 70 8.63 -15.66 1.22
N LEU A 71 9.49 -16.03 2.18
CA LEU A 71 10.33 -17.23 2.06
C LEU A 71 9.50 -18.53 2.08
N LEU A 72 8.31 -18.51 2.67
CA LEU A 72 7.39 -19.65 2.70
C LEU A 72 6.60 -19.83 1.40
N GLY A 73 6.75 -18.91 0.44
CA GLY A 73 5.94 -18.86 -0.77
C GLY A 73 4.58 -18.22 -0.54
N VAL A 74 3.80 -18.14 -1.62
CA VAL A 74 2.47 -17.53 -1.61
C VAL A 74 1.41 -18.62 -1.52
N HIS A 75 0.57 -18.56 -0.49
CA HIS A 75 -0.48 -19.54 -0.25
C HIS A 75 -1.77 -18.87 0.22
N SER A 76 -2.89 -19.41 -0.24
CA SER A 76 -4.23 -18.91 0.05
C SER A 76 -5.16 -20.03 0.47
N VAL A 77 -6.32 -19.67 1.01
CA VAL A 77 -7.41 -20.61 1.31
C VAL A 77 -8.50 -20.53 0.23
N ALA A 78 -9.37 -21.52 0.17
CA ALA A 78 -10.58 -21.44 -0.66
C ALA A 78 -11.65 -20.54 0.01
N TRP A 79 -12.58 -19.99 -0.77
CA TRP A 79 -13.58 -19.05 -0.25
C TRP A 79 -14.45 -19.62 0.88
N ASP A 80 -14.96 -20.85 0.72
CA ASP A 80 -15.78 -21.50 1.75
C ASP A 80 -14.99 -21.70 3.06
N GLU A 81 -13.69 -22.02 2.96
CA GLU A 81 -12.79 -22.10 4.11
C GLU A 81 -12.60 -20.72 4.75
N ALA A 82 -12.38 -19.67 3.96
CA ALA A 82 -12.22 -18.30 4.47
C ALA A 82 -13.46 -17.82 5.25
N GLN A 83 -14.67 -18.14 4.77
CA GLN A 83 -15.91 -17.83 5.47
C GLN A 83 -16.04 -18.59 6.79
N LEU A 84 -15.68 -19.89 6.79
CA LEU A 84 -15.69 -20.69 8.01
C LEU A 84 -14.65 -20.19 9.02
N ILE A 85 -13.44 -19.84 8.58
CA ILE A 85 -12.41 -19.24 9.43
C ILE A 85 -12.96 -17.98 10.11
N SER A 86 -13.57 -17.08 9.34
CA SER A 86 -14.12 -15.82 9.86
C SER A 86 -15.16 -16.02 10.98
N GLY A 87 -15.91 -17.13 10.95
CA GLY A 87 -16.87 -17.47 12.00
C GLY A 87 -16.29 -18.32 13.14
N ARG A 88 -15.31 -19.19 12.86
CA ARG A 88 -14.77 -20.17 13.82
C ARG A 88 -13.57 -19.64 14.62
N ASP A 89 -12.70 -18.86 13.99
CA ASP A 89 -11.56 -18.19 14.62
C ASP A 89 -11.31 -16.84 13.93
N PRO A 90 -12.00 -15.76 14.34
CA PRO A 90 -11.81 -14.44 13.74
C PRO A 90 -10.41 -13.86 14.02
N ASP A 91 -9.62 -14.46 14.91
CA ASP A 91 -8.22 -14.11 15.20
C ASP A 91 -7.21 -14.99 14.44
N PHE A 92 -7.64 -15.82 13.49
CA PHE A 92 -6.82 -16.86 12.86
C PHE A 92 -5.45 -16.38 12.36
N HIS A 93 -5.38 -15.29 11.59
CA HIS A 93 -4.09 -14.76 11.11
C HIS A 93 -3.24 -14.15 12.22
N ARG A 94 -3.87 -13.50 13.21
CA ARG A 94 -3.18 -12.95 14.38
C ARG A 94 -2.57 -14.06 15.23
N ARG A 95 -3.33 -15.13 15.47
CA ARG A 95 -2.89 -16.33 16.19
C ARG A 95 -1.77 -17.03 15.45
N ASP A 96 -1.92 -17.29 14.15
CA ASP A 96 -0.87 -17.93 13.34
C ASP A 96 0.46 -17.18 13.40
N LEU A 97 0.44 -15.84 13.28
CA LEU A 97 1.65 -15.02 13.37
C LEU A 97 2.28 -15.11 14.77
N TRP A 98 1.46 -14.93 15.81
CA TRP A 98 1.91 -14.95 17.20
C TRP A 98 2.55 -16.29 17.57
N ASP A 99 1.84 -17.39 17.31
CA ASP A 99 2.26 -18.74 17.66
C ASP A 99 3.49 -19.16 16.86
N SER A 100 3.61 -18.73 15.59
CA SER A 100 4.81 -19.00 14.78
C SER A 100 6.06 -18.35 15.37
N ILE A 101 5.94 -17.11 15.86
CA ILE A 101 7.05 -16.41 16.51
C ILE A 101 7.41 -17.08 17.84
N GLU A 102 6.44 -17.43 18.68
CA GLU A 102 6.68 -18.15 19.95
C GLU A 102 7.35 -19.52 19.73
N ALA A 103 6.99 -20.21 18.65
CA ALA A 103 7.58 -21.49 18.27
C ALA A 103 9.00 -21.38 17.66
N GLY A 104 9.53 -20.16 17.48
CA GLY A 104 10.81 -19.93 16.80
C GLY A 104 10.74 -20.12 15.28
N ALA A 105 9.55 -20.30 14.71
CA ALA A 105 9.30 -20.38 13.28
C ALA A 105 9.12 -18.98 12.68
N PHE A 106 10.15 -18.16 12.79
CA PHE A 106 10.12 -16.75 12.42
C PHE A 106 9.76 -16.56 10.95
N PRO A 107 8.72 -15.75 10.63
CA PRO A 107 8.45 -15.42 9.26
C PRO A 107 9.48 -14.45 8.69
N GLU A 108 9.80 -14.70 7.42
CA GLU A 108 10.84 -13.98 6.71
C GLU A 108 10.37 -13.57 5.31
N TRP A 109 10.81 -12.40 4.88
CA TRP A 109 10.62 -11.89 3.53
C TRP A 109 11.92 -11.33 2.97
N GLU A 110 12.17 -11.54 1.68
CA GLU A 110 13.23 -10.84 0.96
C GLU A 110 12.71 -9.50 0.44
N LEU A 111 13.44 -8.41 0.74
CA LEU A 111 13.22 -7.11 0.12
C LEU A 111 13.73 -7.17 -1.32
N GLY A 112 12.86 -6.80 -2.24
CA GLY A 112 13.11 -6.75 -3.66
C GLY A 112 12.85 -5.35 -4.23
N LEU A 113 13.67 -4.93 -5.19
CA LEU A 113 13.53 -3.64 -5.88
C LEU A 113 13.38 -3.88 -7.39
N GLN A 114 12.34 -3.32 -8.01
CA GLN A 114 12.36 -3.08 -9.45
C GLN A 114 12.88 -1.67 -9.67
N ILE A 115 13.97 -1.55 -10.43
CA ILE A 115 14.67 -0.28 -10.66
C ILE A 115 14.55 0.08 -12.13
N VAL A 116 14.05 1.29 -12.41
CA VAL A 116 13.92 1.84 -13.76
C VAL A 116 14.74 3.14 -13.85
N PRO A 117 15.69 3.26 -14.79
CA PRO A 117 16.41 4.52 -15.01
C PRO A 117 15.46 5.68 -15.31
N GLU A 118 15.78 6.90 -14.87
CA GLU A 118 14.92 8.06 -15.11
C GLU A 118 14.67 8.31 -16.61
N ALA A 119 15.66 8.03 -17.47
CA ALA A 119 15.54 8.13 -18.92
C ALA A 119 14.53 7.15 -19.55
N ASP A 120 14.06 6.16 -18.79
CA ASP A 120 13.17 5.09 -19.24
C ASP A 120 11.72 5.30 -18.79
N GLU A 121 11.40 6.43 -18.15
CA GLU A 121 10.06 6.75 -17.61
C GLU A 121 8.92 6.47 -18.58
N HIS A 122 9.10 6.82 -19.85
CA HIS A 122 8.07 6.74 -20.90
C HIS A 122 8.30 5.59 -21.89
N LYS A 123 9.12 4.58 -21.55
CA LYS A 123 9.37 3.42 -22.43
C LYS A 123 8.34 2.30 -22.27
N PHE A 124 7.44 2.40 -21.30
CA PHE A 124 6.39 1.42 -21.03
C PHE A 124 5.08 1.83 -21.70
N GLU A 125 4.20 0.85 -21.97
CA GLU A 125 2.85 1.12 -22.49
C GLU A 125 1.90 1.72 -21.44
N PHE A 126 2.37 1.84 -20.21
CA PHE A 126 1.65 2.40 -19.07
C PHE A 126 2.52 3.43 -18.35
N ASP A 127 1.88 4.35 -17.63
CA ASP A 127 2.58 5.36 -16.84
C ASP A 127 3.15 4.75 -15.55
N LEU A 128 4.43 4.97 -15.26
CA LEU A 128 5.03 4.52 -14.00
C LEU A 128 4.39 5.20 -12.78
N LEU A 129 3.78 6.37 -12.96
CA LEU A 129 3.09 7.13 -11.91
C LEU A 129 1.64 6.69 -11.72
N ASP A 130 1.14 5.75 -12.52
CA ASP A 130 -0.19 5.18 -12.37
C ASP A 130 -0.20 4.04 -11.33
N PRO A 131 -0.80 4.22 -10.14
CA PRO A 131 -0.84 3.20 -9.11
C PRO A 131 -1.75 2.01 -9.46
N THR A 132 -2.53 2.09 -10.54
CA THR A 132 -3.32 0.97 -11.06
C THR A 132 -2.50 0.02 -11.92
N LYS A 133 -1.20 0.31 -12.12
CA LYS A 133 -0.31 -0.43 -13.00
C LYS A 133 0.84 -1.06 -12.23
N ILE A 134 1.07 -2.36 -12.48
CA ILE A 134 2.29 -3.07 -12.10
C ILE A 134 3.34 -2.89 -13.20
N ILE A 135 4.61 -3.06 -12.83
CA ILE A 135 5.69 -3.31 -13.77
C ILE A 135 5.85 -4.84 -13.85
N PRO A 136 5.52 -5.51 -14.97
CA PRO A 136 5.74 -6.95 -15.12
C PRO A 136 7.20 -7.31 -14.84
N GLU A 137 7.43 -8.39 -14.09
CA GLU A 137 8.79 -8.81 -13.71
C GLU A 137 9.62 -9.27 -14.91
N GLU A 138 8.94 -9.67 -16.00
CA GLU A 138 9.54 -10.01 -17.30
C GLU A 138 10.14 -8.79 -18.00
N LEU A 139 9.65 -7.58 -17.70
CA LEU A 139 10.18 -6.32 -18.23
C LEU A 139 11.26 -5.75 -17.31
N VAL A 140 11.01 -5.75 -16.00
CA VAL A 140 11.96 -5.26 -15.00
C VAL A 140 12.03 -6.27 -13.85
N PRO A 141 13.10 -7.06 -13.74
CA PRO A 141 13.20 -8.09 -12.72
C PRO A 141 13.32 -7.48 -11.32
N VAL A 142 12.78 -8.18 -10.32
CA VAL A 142 12.92 -7.81 -8.90
C VAL A 142 14.30 -8.21 -8.41
N GLN A 143 15.11 -7.22 -8.03
CA GLN A 143 16.46 -7.42 -7.48
C GLN A 143 16.40 -7.60 -5.96
N ARG A 144 16.90 -8.74 -5.43
CA ARG A 144 16.97 -9.02 -3.99
C ARG A 144 18.04 -8.15 -3.33
N VAL A 145 17.67 -7.41 -2.28
CA VAL A 145 18.60 -6.47 -1.60
C VAL A 145 18.69 -6.64 -0.09
N GLY A 146 17.81 -7.41 0.52
CA GLY A 146 17.84 -7.62 1.97
C GLY A 146 16.78 -8.60 2.45
N LYS A 147 16.74 -8.85 3.77
CA LYS A 147 15.78 -9.75 4.41
C LYS A 147 15.20 -9.11 5.67
N LEU A 148 13.90 -9.25 5.85
CA LEU A 148 13.18 -8.94 7.08
C LEU A 148 12.83 -10.24 7.79
N THR A 149 13.14 -10.34 9.08
CA THR A 149 12.77 -11.46 9.95
C THR A 149 11.98 -10.91 11.13
N LEU A 150 10.75 -11.37 11.33
CA LEU A 150 9.97 -11.02 12.52
C LEU A 150 10.20 -12.07 13.59
N ASN A 151 10.85 -11.71 14.69
CA ASN A 151 11.35 -12.67 15.68
C ASN A 151 10.90 -12.42 17.12
N ARG A 152 9.97 -11.49 17.34
CA ARG A 152 9.44 -11.19 18.67
C ARG A 152 8.04 -10.61 18.59
N ASN A 153 7.15 -11.10 19.44
CA ASN A 153 5.81 -10.55 19.64
C ASN A 153 5.87 -9.26 20.48
N PRO A 154 4.86 -8.37 20.40
CA PRO A 154 4.75 -7.22 21.29
C PRO A 154 4.49 -7.69 22.73
N ASP A 155 5.01 -6.95 23.70
CA ASP A 155 4.72 -7.18 25.13
C ASP A 155 3.29 -6.71 25.46
N ASN A 156 2.83 -5.64 24.80
CA ASN A 156 1.46 -5.14 24.95
C ASN A 156 0.86 -4.69 23.61
N PHE A 157 -0.18 -5.38 23.17
CA PHE A 157 -0.85 -5.11 21.89
C PHE A 157 -1.32 -3.66 21.76
N PHE A 158 -1.91 -3.07 22.79
CA PHE A 158 -2.40 -1.69 22.71
C PHE A 158 -1.26 -0.66 22.68
N ALA A 159 -0.24 -0.84 23.52
CA ALA A 159 0.90 0.07 23.61
C ALA A 159 1.75 0.08 22.33
N GLU A 160 1.84 -1.05 21.65
CA GLU A 160 2.73 -1.24 20.50
C GLU A 160 1.94 -1.34 19.19
N THR A 161 1.05 -2.32 19.04
CA THR A 161 0.32 -2.56 17.78
C THR A 161 -0.77 -1.52 17.52
N GLU A 162 -1.59 -1.18 18.52
CA GLU A 162 -2.71 -0.25 18.31
C GLU A 162 -2.22 1.20 18.14
N GLN A 163 -1.15 1.58 18.85
CA GLN A 163 -0.62 2.95 18.86
C GLN A 163 0.51 3.21 17.84
N VAL A 164 1.00 2.19 17.12
CA VAL A 164 1.97 2.41 16.04
C VAL A 164 1.40 3.34 14.98
N ALA A 165 2.21 4.25 14.46
CA ALA A 165 1.84 5.22 13.43
C ALA A 165 2.80 5.11 12.24
N PHE A 166 2.41 4.32 11.25
CA PHE A 166 3.10 4.29 9.95
C PHE A 166 2.68 5.48 9.08
N HIS A 167 3.59 5.96 8.25
CA HIS A 167 3.32 7.01 7.28
C HIS A 167 4.29 6.90 6.11
N VAL A 168 3.77 6.91 4.88
CA VAL A 168 4.59 6.88 3.66
C VAL A 168 5.52 8.08 3.46
N GLY A 169 5.31 9.17 4.19
CA GLY A 169 6.17 10.37 4.21
C GLY A 169 7.36 10.23 5.17
N HIS A 170 7.40 9.17 5.99
CA HIS A 170 8.56 8.85 6.82
C HIS A 170 9.66 8.19 5.98
N VAL A 171 10.22 8.93 5.03
CA VAL A 171 11.38 8.53 4.23
C VAL A 171 12.68 9.03 4.86
N VAL A 172 13.79 8.49 4.39
CA VAL A 172 15.15 8.87 4.81
C VAL A 172 15.94 9.38 3.60
N PRO A 173 17.02 10.17 3.79
CA PRO A 173 17.89 10.58 2.69
C PRO A 173 18.28 9.39 1.80
N GLY A 174 18.20 9.59 0.48
CA GLY A 174 18.37 8.53 -0.52
C GLY A 174 17.07 7.92 -1.04
N ILE A 175 15.91 8.23 -0.43
CA ILE A 175 14.58 7.86 -0.94
C ILE A 175 13.75 9.13 -1.07
N ASP A 176 13.08 9.31 -2.21
CA ASP A 176 12.19 10.44 -2.45
C ASP A 176 10.91 10.01 -3.18
N PHE A 177 10.00 10.95 -3.38
CA PHE A 177 8.68 10.72 -3.94
C PHE A 177 8.64 10.91 -5.46
N THR A 178 7.51 10.55 -6.05
CA THR A 178 7.13 10.85 -7.43
C THR A 178 5.79 11.58 -7.47
N ASN A 179 5.37 12.02 -8.65
CA ASN A 179 4.09 12.68 -8.86
C ASN A 179 2.91 11.70 -9.03
N ASP A 180 3.04 10.45 -8.57
CA ASP A 180 1.89 9.54 -8.43
C ASP A 180 0.78 10.25 -7.63
N PRO A 181 -0.39 10.51 -8.24
CA PRO A 181 -1.41 11.37 -7.64
C PRO A 181 -2.05 10.75 -6.39
N LEU A 182 -2.01 9.42 -6.26
CA LEU A 182 -2.49 8.73 -5.06
C LEU A 182 -1.46 8.83 -3.94
N LEU A 183 -0.16 8.65 -4.24
CA LEU A 183 0.92 8.86 -3.27
C LEU A 183 0.89 10.28 -2.71
N GLN A 184 0.76 11.29 -3.57
CA GLN A 184 0.72 12.70 -3.16
C GLN A 184 -0.40 13.00 -2.15
N GLY A 185 -1.59 12.43 -2.35
CA GLY A 185 -2.69 12.54 -1.37
C GLY A 185 -2.40 11.82 -0.05
N ARG A 186 -1.73 10.66 -0.11
CA ARG A 186 -1.32 9.91 1.10
C ARG A 186 -0.28 10.67 1.93
N LEU A 187 0.56 11.51 1.32
CA LEU A 187 1.53 12.31 2.08
C LEU A 187 0.86 13.24 3.11
N PHE A 188 -0.38 13.68 2.85
CA PHE A 188 -1.16 14.49 3.78
C PHE A 188 -1.85 13.64 4.86
N SER A 189 -2.54 12.58 4.45
CA SER A 189 -3.51 11.87 5.31
C SER A 189 -2.90 11.24 6.56
N TYR A 190 -1.71 10.66 6.46
CA TYR A 190 -1.14 9.85 7.53
C TYR A 190 -0.55 10.66 8.69
N THR A 191 -0.26 11.97 8.52
CA THR A 191 -0.03 12.87 9.65
C THR A 191 -1.34 13.34 10.25
N ASP A 192 -2.28 13.78 9.40
CA ASP A 192 -3.57 14.36 9.82
C ASP A 192 -4.38 13.41 10.71
N THR A 193 -4.51 12.14 10.29
CA THR A 193 -5.32 11.16 11.04
C THR A 193 -4.84 10.90 12.47
N GLN A 194 -3.53 11.08 12.73
CA GLN A 194 -2.95 10.83 14.06
C GLN A 194 -3.39 11.87 15.10
N LEU A 195 -3.77 13.06 14.65
CA LEU A 195 -4.18 14.15 15.54
C LEU A 195 -5.40 13.76 16.38
N ILE A 196 -6.32 12.99 15.82
CA ILE A 196 -7.48 12.45 16.53
C ILE A 196 -7.17 11.05 17.07
N ARG A 197 -6.63 10.15 16.22
CA ARG A 197 -6.41 8.74 16.60
C ARG A 197 -5.51 8.58 17.82
N LEU A 198 -4.45 9.39 17.92
CA LEU A 198 -3.45 9.35 18.99
C LEU A 198 -3.49 10.59 19.89
N GLY A 199 -4.58 11.37 19.81
CA GLY A 199 -4.90 12.44 20.74
C GLY A 199 -4.06 13.71 20.64
N GLY A 200 -3.22 13.87 19.62
CA GLY A 200 -2.54 15.13 19.37
C GLY A 200 -1.24 15.04 18.55
N PRO A 201 -0.48 16.14 18.46
CA PRO A 201 0.70 16.23 17.58
C PRO A 201 1.95 15.50 18.12
N ASN A 202 1.95 15.09 19.39
CA ASN A 202 3.09 14.41 20.04
C ASN A 202 3.05 12.89 19.90
N PHE A 203 2.34 12.33 18.92
CA PHE A 203 2.26 10.88 18.71
C PHE A 203 3.62 10.20 18.45
N HIS A 204 4.61 10.95 17.97
CA HIS A 204 5.99 10.52 17.78
C HIS A 204 6.75 10.27 19.10
N GLU A 205 6.22 10.72 20.24
CA GLU A 205 6.82 10.49 21.57
C GLU A 205 6.32 9.20 22.23
N ILE A 206 5.23 8.60 21.72
CA ILE A 206 4.75 7.29 22.14
C ILE A 206 5.87 6.26 21.90
N PRO A 207 6.19 5.37 22.87
CA PRO A 207 7.40 4.54 22.81
C PRO A 207 7.62 3.78 21.49
N ILE A 208 6.57 3.17 20.93
CA ILE A 208 6.68 2.40 19.67
C ILE A 208 6.97 3.26 18.43
N ASN A 209 6.65 4.56 18.47
CA ASN A 209 6.84 5.49 17.36
C ASN A 209 8.13 6.30 17.48
N ARG A 210 8.84 6.18 18.60
CA ARG A 210 10.00 7.02 18.90
C ARG A 210 11.18 6.61 18.01
N SER A 211 11.87 7.60 17.44
CA SER A 211 13.15 7.36 16.81
C SER A 211 14.15 6.79 17.82
N VAL A 212 14.94 5.81 17.40
CA VAL A 212 16.10 5.35 18.18
C VAL A 212 17.22 6.39 18.22
N ASN A 213 17.20 7.36 17.30
CA ASN A 213 18.17 8.44 17.22
C ASN A 213 17.69 9.68 18.01
N PRO A 214 18.63 10.52 18.49
CA PRO A 214 18.29 11.80 19.11
C PRO A 214 17.52 12.72 18.15
N ILE A 215 16.41 13.31 18.63
CA ILE A 215 15.60 14.26 17.87
C ILE A 215 15.88 15.67 18.39
N HIS A 216 16.28 16.56 17.49
CA HIS A 216 16.53 17.97 17.78
C HIS A 216 15.77 18.86 16.81
N ASN A 217 14.77 19.58 17.31
CA ASN A 217 14.01 20.56 16.54
C ASN A 217 13.46 21.67 17.47
N ASN A 218 12.75 22.62 16.87
CA ASN A 218 12.19 23.77 17.56
C ASN A 218 10.69 23.64 17.90
N GLN A 219 10.06 22.49 17.63
CA GLN A 219 8.67 22.25 18.02
C GLN A 219 8.56 22.13 19.55
N ARG A 220 7.48 22.67 20.12
CA ARG A 220 7.21 22.72 21.57
C ARG A 220 5.74 22.45 21.83
N ASP A 221 5.42 22.24 23.11
CA ASP A 221 4.07 22.13 23.64
C ASP A 221 3.25 20.99 22.99
N GLY A 222 1.94 21.19 22.84
CA GLY A 222 1.00 20.18 22.35
C GLY A 222 0.53 19.21 23.44
N PHE A 223 -0.60 18.55 23.17
CA PHE A 223 -1.20 17.61 24.11
C PHE A 223 -0.24 16.46 24.44
N SER A 224 -0.20 16.04 25.70
CA SER A 224 0.63 14.94 26.22
C SER A 224 2.13 15.04 25.89
N ARG A 225 2.68 16.25 25.84
CA ARG A 225 4.13 16.48 25.66
C ARG A 225 4.95 15.76 26.74
N GLN A 226 5.81 14.84 26.33
CA GLN A 226 6.70 14.06 27.20
C GLN A 226 8.11 14.66 27.24
N GLN A 227 8.66 15.10 26.11
CA GLN A 227 10.01 15.66 26.08
C GLN A 227 10.05 17.06 26.69
N ILE A 228 10.85 17.22 27.74
CA ILE A 228 11.17 18.53 28.33
C ILE A 228 12.37 19.11 27.58
N ASN A 229 12.13 20.01 26.63
CA ASN A 229 13.19 20.70 25.91
C ASN A 229 13.90 21.71 26.84
N LYS A 230 15.23 21.63 26.91
CA LYS A 230 16.06 22.58 27.70
C LYS A 230 16.42 23.80 26.87
N GLY A 231 16.67 24.92 27.55
CA GLY A 231 17.10 26.18 26.94
C GLY A 231 15.96 27.18 26.74
N ARG A 232 16.31 28.40 26.30
CA ARG A 232 15.38 29.53 26.17
C ARG A 232 14.93 29.82 24.72
N VAL A 233 15.26 28.93 23.78
CA VAL A 233 15.02 29.13 22.34
C VAL A 233 14.17 28.02 21.76
N SER A 234 13.25 28.40 20.88
CA SER A 234 12.37 27.53 20.09
C SER A 234 12.17 28.07 18.67
N TYR A 235 13.18 28.73 18.11
CA TYR A 235 13.14 29.34 16.77
C TYR A 235 14.52 29.32 16.09
N HIS A 236 14.53 29.48 14.77
CA HIS A 236 15.74 29.59 13.95
C HIS A 236 15.52 30.67 12.87
N PRO A 237 16.53 31.51 12.53
CA PRO A 237 17.87 31.58 13.14
C PRO A 237 17.85 32.21 14.54
N ASN A 238 18.84 31.89 15.39
CA ASN A 238 18.94 32.42 16.75
C ASN A 238 20.39 32.59 17.22
N SER A 239 20.70 33.62 18.02
CA SER A 239 22.01 33.79 18.66
C SER A 239 22.03 33.29 20.12
N LEU A 240 20.89 33.35 20.81
CA LEU A 240 20.77 32.96 22.23
C LEU A 240 21.01 31.45 22.49
N GLY A 241 20.79 30.61 21.47
CA GLY A 241 21.08 29.17 21.49
C GLY A 241 22.30 28.80 20.63
N GLY A 242 23.11 29.79 20.20
CA GLY A 242 24.28 29.55 19.36
C GLY A 242 23.96 29.03 17.96
N GLY A 243 22.74 29.26 17.45
CA GLY A 243 22.28 28.74 16.16
C GLY A 243 21.73 27.31 16.21
N CYS A 244 21.78 26.63 17.36
CA CYS A 244 21.26 25.27 17.52
C CYS A 244 19.72 25.23 17.65
N PRO A 245 19.07 24.14 17.19
CA PRO A 245 19.64 23.12 16.31
C PRO A 245 19.88 23.69 14.91
N PHE A 246 21.02 23.33 14.30
CA PHE A 246 21.37 23.77 12.94
C PHE A 246 20.51 23.07 11.89
N GLN A 247 20.31 23.73 10.75
CA GLN A 247 19.73 23.09 9.57
C GLN A 247 20.67 21.99 9.08
N ALA A 248 20.16 20.77 8.92
CA ALA A 248 20.93 19.67 8.33
C ALA A 248 21.21 19.99 6.86
N LYS A 249 22.47 20.07 6.48
CA LYS A 249 22.88 20.30 5.09
C LYS A 249 22.85 19.00 4.31
N MET A 250 22.61 19.09 3.00
CA MET A 250 22.72 17.94 2.09
C MET A 250 24.07 17.22 2.22
N SER A 251 25.17 17.99 2.26
CA SER A 251 26.55 17.47 2.42
C SER A 251 26.82 16.80 3.79
N GLU A 252 25.91 16.96 4.75
CA GLU A 252 25.98 16.40 6.10
C GLU A 252 24.87 15.34 6.31
N GLY A 253 24.22 14.87 5.23
CA GLY A 253 23.16 13.85 5.27
C GLY A 253 21.74 14.39 5.52
N GLY A 254 21.52 15.70 5.38
CA GLY A 254 20.18 16.29 5.45
C GLY A 254 19.31 15.90 4.25
N PHE A 255 18.05 15.53 4.51
CA PHE A 255 17.08 15.25 3.44
C PHE A 255 16.95 16.45 2.49
N THR A 256 17.09 16.18 1.20
CA THR A 256 16.94 17.16 0.13
C THR A 256 16.14 16.49 -0.98
N SER A 257 15.06 17.12 -1.42
CA SER A 257 14.25 16.58 -2.51
C SER A 257 15.02 16.61 -3.83
N HIS A 258 14.78 15.60 -4.66
CA HIS A 258 15.21 15.56 -6.05
C HIS A 258 14.76 16.82 -6.78
N ALA A 259 15.66 17.42 -7.55
CA ALA A 259 15.40 18.64 -8.31
C ALA A 259 14.63 18.33 -9.60
N GLU A 260 13.47 17.69 -9.47
CA GLU A 260 12.60 17.34 -10.60
C GLU A 260 12.17 18.60 -11.37
N ARG A 261 12.29 18.55 -12.70
CA ARG A 261 11.81 19.63 -13.56
C ARG A 261 10.29 19.56 -13.70
N ILE A 262 9.60 20.58 -13.20
CA ILE A 262 8.15 20.73 -13.37
C ILE A 262 7.87 21.84 -14.39
N ASP A 263 7.34 21.47 -15.56
CA ASP A 263 6.91 22.39 -16.62
C ASP A 263 5.41 22.18 -16.89
N ALA A 264 4.56 22.83 -16.09
CA ALA A 264 3.14 22.50 -16.01
C ALA A 264 2.23 23.70 -15.71
N LYS A 265 0.93 23.52 -15.96
CA LYS A 265 -0.15 24.44 -15.56
C LYS A 265 -0.92 23.85 -14.38
N LYS A 266 -1.52 24.70 -13.55
CA LYS A 266 -2.40 24.27 -12.47
C LYS A 266 -3.74 23.80 -13.06
N ILE A 267 -4.01 22.50 -12.98
CA ILE A 267 -5.23 21.85 -13.50
C ILE A 267 -5.79 20.85 -12.48
N ARG A 268 -7.03 20.42 -12.68
CA ARG A 268 -7.66 19.31 -11.95
C ARG A 268 -8.17 18.29 -12.96
N GLU A 269 -7.23 17.61 -13.60
CA GLU A 269 -7.49 16.64 -14.65
C GLU A 269 -6.58 15.42 -14.42
N ARG A 270 -7.00 14.28 -14.96
CA ARG A 270 -6.19 13.06 -14.97
C ARG A 270 -5.37 13.03 -16.27
N SER A 271 -4.13 12.57 -16.20
CA SER A 271 -3.32 12.36 -17.40
C SER A 271 -3.98 11.33 -18.32
N GLU A 272 -3.95 11.59 -19.63
CA GLU A 272 -4.44 10.66 -20.64
C GLU A 272 -3.72 9.30 -20.59
N SER A 273 -2.46 9.29 -20.12
CA SER A 273 -1.66 8.06 -19.91
C SER A 273 -2.26 7.08 -18.91
N PHE A 274 -3.27 7.48 -18.12
CA PHE A 274 -3.94 6.66 -17.11
C PHE A 274 -5.23 6.01 -17.65
N PHE A 275 -5.63 6.26 -18.91
CA PHE A 275 -6.96 5.89 -19.44
C PHE A 275 -7.04 4.46 -19.99
N ASP A 276 -5.93 3.72 -20.04
CA ASP A 276 -6.00 2.27 -20.19
C ASP A 276 -6.35 1.63 -18.85
N HIS A 277 -7.56 1.11 -18.73
CA HIS A 277 -8.09 0.53 -17.51
C HIS A 277 -8.18 -1.00 -17.54
N PHE A 278 -7.97 -1.64 -18.69
CA PHE A 278 -8.31 -3.05 -18.89
C PHE A 278 -7.10 -3.92 -19.23
N SER A 279 -6.07 -3.41 -19.91
CA SER A 279 -4.97 -4.26 -20.39
C SER A 279 -4.27 -5.02 -19.26
N GLN A 280 -4.02 -4.38 -18.12
CA GLN A 280 -3.40 -5.08 -16.99
C GLN A 280 -4.36 -5.95 -16.19
N ALA A 281 -5.67 -5.67 -16.20
CA ALA A 281 -6.66 -6.61 -15.67
C ALA A 281 -6.67 -7.90 -16.50
N THR A 282 -6.61 -7.77 -17.83
CA THR A 282 -6.48 -8.90 -18.76
C THR A 282 -5.16 -9.64 -18.58
N LEU A 283 -4.03 -8.92 -18.42
CA LEU A 283 -2.72 -9.50 -18.14
C LEU A 283 -2.76 -10.37 -16.87
N PHE A 284 -3.30 -9.82 -15.78
CA PHE A 284 -3.44 -10.56 -14.51
C PHE A 284 -4.28 -11.82 -14.71
N PHE A 285 -5.49 -11.69 -15.25
CA PHE A 285 -6.39 -12.83 -15.45
C PHE A 285 -5.72 -13.90 -16.33
N ASN A 286 -5.07 -13.52 -17.42
CA ASN A 286 -4.39 -14.45 -18.32
C ASN A 286 -3.22 -15.19 -17.67
N SER A 287 -2.56 -14.58 -16.68
CA SER A 287 -1.44 -15.15 -15.96
C SER A 287 -1.84 -16.16 -14.89
N GLN A 288 -3.14 -16.27 -14.58
CA GLN A 288 -3.64 -17.23 -13.59
C GLN A 288 -3.69 -18.65 -14.18
N SER A 289 -3.44 -19.64 -13.33
CA SER A 289 -3.71 -21.05 -13.65
C SER A 289 -5.22 -21.30 -13.82
N VAL A 290 -5.58 -22.45 -14.38
CA VAL A 290 -6.99 -22.80 -14.61
C VAL A 290 -7.80 -22.80 -13.30
N PRO A 291 -7.36 -23.44 -12.19
CA PRO A 291 -8.08 -23.37 -10.92
C PRO A 291 -8.23 -21.95 -10.37
N GLU A 292 -7.20 -21.12 -10.49
CA GLU A 292 -7.25 -19.72 -10.02
C GLU A 292 -8.24 -18.88 -10.84
N LYS A 293 -8.34 -19.12 -12.17
CA LYS A 293 -9.37 -18.49 -13.01
C LYS A 293 -10.77 -18.91 -12.57
N ASP A 294 -10.97 -20.19 -12.26
CA ASP A 294 -12.25 -20.70 -11.77
C ASP A 294 -12.63 -20.08 -10.42
N HIS A 295 -11.67 -19.90 -9.51
CA HIS A 295 -11.91 -19.20 -8.24
C HIS A 295 -12.28 -17.73 -8.44
N ILE A 296 -11.64 -17.01 -9.38
CA ILE A 296 -12.02 -15.63 -9.72
C ILE A 296 -13.46 -15.56 -10.24
N VAL A 297 -13.84 -16.47 -11.14
CA VAL A 297 -15.22 -16.59 -11.65
C VAL A 297 -16.19 -16.82 -10.49
N GLN A 298 -15.87 -17.75 -9.59
CA GLN A 298 -16.72 -18.09 -8.44
C GLN A 298 -16.86 -16.91 -7.47
N ALA A 299 -15.76 -16.22 -7.15
CA ALA A 299 -15.77 -15.04 -6.29
C ALA A 299 -16.63 -13.91 -6.87
N LEU A 300 -16.43 -13.56 -8.15
CA LEU A 300 -17.25 -12.57 -8.85
C LEU A 300 -18.73 -12.97 -8.87
N SER A 301 -19.03 -14.25 -9.10
CA SER A 301 -20.39 -14.77 -9.12
C SER A 301 -21.05 -14.70 -7.74
N PHE A 302 -20.31 -15.06 -6.68
CA PHE A 302 -20.77 -14.97 -5.31
C PHE A 302 -21.08 -13.52 -4.93
N GLU A 303 -20.11 -12.62 -5.13
CA GLU A 303 -20.19 -11.20 -4.79
C GLU A 303 -21.33 -10.50 -5.53
N LEU A 304 -21.37 -10.60 -6.87
CA LEU A 304 -22.43 -10.00 -7.69
C LEU A 304 -23.79 -10.67 -7.46
N GLY A 305 -23.81 -11.93 -7.01
CA GLY A 305 -25.03 -12.63 -6.60
C GLY A 305 -25.70 -11.99 -5.39
N LYS A 306 -24.94 -11.28 -4.54
CA LYS A 306 -25.45 -10.52 -3.38
C LYS A 306 -25.91 -9.11 -3.72
N VAL A 307 -25.56 -8.57 -4.89
CA VAL A 307 -25.95 -7.22 -5.32
C VAL A 307 -27.41 -7.22 -5.74
N GLU A 308 -28.34 -6.57 -5.05
CA GLU A 308 -29.78 -6.63 -5.35
C GLU A 308 -30.14 -5.89 -6.66
N THR A 309 -29.43 -4.81 -6.97
CA THR A 309 -29.74 -3.97 -8.14
C THR A 309 -29.18 -4.57 -9.44
N ILE A 310 -30.07 -5.14 -10.25
CA ILE A 310 -29.73 -5.77 -11.55
C ILE A 310 -28.93 -4.84 -12.49
N ALA A 311 -29.21 -3.54 -12.49
CA ALA A 311 -28.51 -2.57 -13.33
C ALA A 311 -27.01 -2.46 -12.98
N ILE A 312 -26.63 -2.70 -11.72
CA ILE A 312 -25.22 -2.75 -11.30
C ILE A 312 -24.57 -4.01 -11.87
N ARG A 313 -25.19 -5.18 -11.68
CA ARG A 313 -24.70 -6.46 -12.22
C ARG A 313 -24.46 -6.38 -13.72
N LYS A 314 -25.42 -5.85 -14.49
CA LYS A 314 -25.30 -5.68 -15.95
C LYS A 314 -24.13 -4.76 -16.34
N ARG A 315 -23.91 -3.67 -15.60
CA ARG A 315 -22.77 -2.77 -15.83
C ARG A 315 -21.44 -3.47 -15.54
N MET A 316 -21.35 -4.21 -14.44
CA MET A 316 -20.16 -5.01 -14.14
C MET A 316 -19.87 -6.08 -15.19
N LEU A 317 -20.88 -6.83 -15.62
CA LEU A 317 -20.74 -7.81 -16.70
C LEU A 317 -20.22 -7.15 -17.98
N ARG A 318 -20.71 -5.95 -18.32
CA ARG A 318 -20.17 -5.17 -19.45
C ARG A 318 -18.69 -4.85 -19.23
N ASN A 319 -18.28 -4.37 -18.05
CA ASN A 319 -16.88 -4.09 -17.76
C ASN A 319 -16.00 -5.34 -17.91
N LEU A 320 -16.46 -6.49 -17.41
CA LEU A 320 -15.74 -7.77 -17.55
C LEU A 320 -15.54 -8.18 -19.01
N THR A 321 -16.42 -7.80 -19.94
CA THR A 321 -16.21 -8.11 -21.38
C THR A 321 -15.01 -7.41 -22.00
N PHE A 322 -14.54 -6.31 -21.40
CA PHE A 322 -13.29 -5.66 -21.81
C PHE A 322 -12.06 -6.34 -21.24
N VAL A 323 -12.20 -7.13 -20.16
CA VAL A 323 -11.12 -7.93 -19.58
C VAL A 323 -10.99 -9.25 -20.33
N ASP A 324 -12.05 -10.05 -20.31
CA ASP A 324 -12.15 -11.32 -21.03
C ASP A 324 -13.63 -11.71 -21.24
N LYS A 325 -13.97 -12.09 -22.47
CA LYS A 325 -15.36 -12.44 -22.82
C LYS A 325 -15.81 -13.77 -22.20
N GLY A 326 -14.89 -14.72 -22.01
CA GLY A 326 -15.18 -16.00 -21.38
C GLY A 326 -15.49 -15.84 -19.89
N LEU A 327 -14.68 -15.07 -19.18
CA LEU A 327 -14.92 -14.64 -17.79
C LEU A 327 -16.30 -14.02 -17.65
N ALA A 328 -16.61 -13.01 -18.47
CA ALA A 328 -17.90 -12.32 -18.41
C ALA A 328 -19.08 -13.27 -18.70
N ALA A 329 -18.95 -14.17 -19.67
CA ALA A 329 -19.98 -15.14 -20.01
C ALA A 329 -20.25 -16.14 -18.89
N GLN A 330 -19.19 -16.64 -18.23
CA GLN A 330 -19.33 -17.61 -17.14
C GLN A 330 -19.95 -16.98 -15.90
N VAL A 331 -19.54 -15.75 -15.54
CA VAL A 331 -20.15 -15.00 -14.44
C VAL A 331 -21.62 -14.68 -14.76
N ALA A 332 -21.93 -14.27 -15.99
CA ALA A 332 -23.31 -14.03 -16.41
C ALA A 332 -24.16 -15.30 -16.30
N TYR A 333 -23.65 -16.44 -16.76
CA TYR A 333 -24.34 -17.73 -16.64
C TYR A 333 -24.68 -18.08 -15.19
N ASN A 334 -23.74 -17.85 -14.25
CA ASN A 334 -23.94 -18.13 -12.84
C ASN A 334 -24.96 -17.18 -12.16
N LEU A 335 -25.17 -15.99 -12.72
CA LEU A 335 -26.11 -14.99 -12.19
C LEU A 335 -27.55 -15.14 -12.73
N GLY A 336 -27.75 -15.95 -13.78
CA GLY A 336 -29.04 -16.17 -14.47
C GLY A 336 -29.48 -15.03 -15.38
#